data_AF-A0A1M3LJP3-F1
#
_entry.id   AF-A0A1M3LJP3-F1
#
_cell.length_a   1.000
_cell.length_b   1.000
_cell.length_c   1.000
_cell.angle_alpha   90.00
_cell.angle_beta   90.00
_cell.angle_gamma   90.00
#
_symmetry.space_group_name_H-M   'P 1'
#
loop_
_entity.id
_entity.type
_entity.pdbx_description
1 polymer ?
#
loop_
_entity_poly.entity_id
_entity_poly.type
_entity_poly.pdbx_seq_one_letter_code
_entity_poly.pdbx_strand_id
1 'polypeptide(L)'
;MPLKDWLLALCVVSLWGLNFIAVKVTMQTVPPFLLTAIRFALVAVVLAWAASNVQVKKLGDINPLALNGWMAVCAAPMLAVLSLATETGHAELPARMMADWRPWAGLAYTVIGSSLVAYTLWYGLLRRHPMNRVVPVTLLGPVVAVAGGVLILGEALTWQKLVGGAITIIGVAVVQFLGGNHQPPAEPEPGT
;
A
#
# COMPACT_ATOMS: atom_id res chain seq x y z
N MET A 1 37.42 16.91 -9.24
CA MET A 1 36.18 16.20 -8.85
C MET A 1 36.39 14.72 -9.08
N PRO A 2 36.03 13.85 -8.12
CA PRO A 2 36.14 12.40 -8.28
C PRO A 2 35.23 11.91 -9.42
N LEU A 3 35.62 10.82 -10.09
CA LEU A 3 34.91 10.25 -11.26
C LEU A 3 33.42 9.96 -10.98
N LYS A 4 33.11 9.56 -9.74
CA LYS A 4 31.75 9.30 -9.27
C LYS A 4 30.85 10.55 -9.32
N ASP A 5 31.38 11.73 -9.02
CA ASP A 5 30.62 12.98 -9.05
C ASP A 5 30.33 13.43 -10.49
N TRP A 6 31.29 13.20 -11.40
CA TRP A 6 31.08 13.42 -12.83
C TRP A 6 30.03 12.49 -13.44
N LEU A 7 30.04 11.21 -13.06
CA LEU A 7 29.01 10.26 -13.48
C LEU A 7 27.63 10.63 -12.95
N LEU A 8 27.53 11.05 -11.68
CA LEU A 8 26.27 11.53 -11.11
C LEU A 8 25.78 12.80 -11.81
N ALA A 9 26.67 13.76 -12.07
CA ALA A 9 26.34 14.99 -12.79
C ALA A 9 25.83 14.69 -14.21
N LEU A 10 26.50 13.77 -14.94
CA LEU A 10 26.07 13.34 -16.27
C LEU A 10 24.67 12.69 -16.24
N CYS A 11 24.41 11.83 -15.25
CA CYS A 11 23.09 11.23 -15.06
C CYS A 11 22.00 12.28 -14.79
N VAL A 12 22.27 13.24 -13.91
CA VAL A 12 21.31 14.31 -13.58
C VAL A 12 21.00 15.16 -14.81
N VAL A 13 22.03 15.60 -15.54
CA VAL A 13 21.87 16.40 -16.78
C VAL A 13 21.11 15.61 -17.83
N SER A 14 21.40 14.31 -17.98
CA SER A 14 20.68 13.44 -18.92
C SER A 14 19.21 13.29 -18.55
N LEU A 15 18.89 13.08 -17.27
CA LEU A 15 17.50 12.99 -16.79
C LEU A 15 16.74 14.31 -17.00
N TRP A 16 17.37 15.45 -16.75
CA TRP A 16 16.80 16.77 -17.03
C TRP A 16 16.57 16.98 -18.53
N GLY A 17 17.55 16.65 -19.37
CA GLY A 17 17.43 16.75 -20.83
C GLY A 17 16.34 15.86 -21.40
N LEU A 18 16.26 14.60 -20.96
CA LEU A 18 15.21 13.66 -21.35
C LEU A 18 13.82 14.13 -20.92
N ASN A 19 13.69 14.85 -19.80
CA ASN A 19 12.41 15.42 -19.36
C ASN A 19 11.85 16.40 -20.40
N PHE A 20 12.68 17.26 -20.99
CA PHE A 20 12.25 18.20 -22.03
C PHE A 20 11.72 17.48 -23.28
N ILE A 21 12.39 16.40 -23.69
CA ILE A 21 11.95 15.59 -24.83
C ILE A 21 10.60 14.95 -24.52
N ALA A 22 10.46 14.31 -23.35
CA ALA A 22 9.22 13.68 -22.93
C ALA A 22 8.05 14.68 -22.84
N VAL A 23 8.27 15.86 -22.28
CA VAL A 23 7.26 16.93 -22.24
C VAL A 23 6.89 17.37 -23.66
N LYS A 24 7.87 17.60 -24.54
CA LYS A 24 7.60 18.01 -25.93
C LYS A 24 6.78 16.97 -26.70
N VAL A 25 7.12 15.68 -26.55
CA VAL A 25 6.38 14.56 -27.16
C VAL A 25 4.95 14.50 -26.62
N THR A 26 4.77 14.67 -25.31
CA THR A 26 3.44 14.60 -24.69
C THR A 26 2.58 15.82 -24.99
N MET A 27 3.16 17.00 -25.17
CA MET A 27 2.44 18.21 -25.57
C MET A 27 1.86 18.13 -27.00
N GLN A 28 2.34 17.19 -27.83
CA GLN A 28 1.74 16.95 -29.15
C GLN A 28 0.40 16.20 -29.05
N THR A 29 0.13 15.51 -27.93
CA THR A 29 -1.05 14.66 -27.74
C THR A 29 -1.98 15.16 -26.63
N VAL A 30 -1.44 15.86 -25.62
CA VAL A 30 -2.18 16.32 -24.43
C VAL A 30 -2.05 17.84 -24.27
N PRO A 31 -3.15 18.57 -24.00
CA PRO A 31 -3.10 19.99 -23.72
C PRO A 31 -2.13 20.32 -22.57
N PRO A 32 -1.34 21.41 -22.65
CA PRO A 32 -0.27 21.69 -21.71
C PRO A 32 -0.74 21.85 -20.25
N PHE A 33 -1.90 22.48 -20.03
CA PHE A 33 -2.48 22.63 -18.70
C PHE A 33 -2.96 21.30 -18.10
N LEU A 34 -3.44 20.37 -18.93
CA LEU A 34 -3.86 19.05 -18.45
C LEU A 34 -2.66 18.20 -18.07
N LEU A 35 -1.57 18.26 -18.85
CA LEU A 35 -0.32 17.56 -18.54
C LEU A 35 0.28 18.05 -17.21
N THR A 36 0.32 19.37 -16.98
CA THR A 36 0.79 19.93 -15.71
C THR A 36 -0.14 19.59 -14.55
N ALA A 37 -1.45 19.63 -14.75
CA ALA A 37 -2.42 19.22 -13.74
C ALA A 37 -2.22 17.75 -13.31
N ILE A 38 -2.09 16.83 -14.27
CA ILE A 38 -1.82 15.41 -13.99
C ILE A 38 -0.49 15.25 -13.24
N ARG A 39 0.57 15.92 -13.69
CA ARG A 39 1.89 15.85 -13.05
C ARG A 39 1.82 16.25 -11.58
N PHE A 40 1.21 17.40 -11.29
CA PHE A 40 1.08 17.88 -9.90
C PHE A 40 0.09 17.05 -9.08
N ALA A 41 -0.97 16.52 -9.70
CA ALA A 41 -1.91 15.61 -9.03
C ALA A 41 -1.20 14.32 -8.57
N LEU A 42 -0.37 13.72 -9.43
CA LEU A 42 0.42 12.53 -9.06
C LEU A 42 1.38 12.84 -7.90
N VAL A 43 2.05 13.99 -7.93
CA VAL A 43 2.91 14.43 -6.82
C VAL A 43 2.09 14.62 -5.55
N ALA A 44 0.92 15.25 -5.62
CA ALA A 44 0.04 15.46 -4.48
C ALA A 44 -0.42 14.14 -3.85
N VAL A 45 -0.75 13.12 -4.66
CA VAL A 45 -1.13 11.79 -4.17
C VAL A 45 0.01 11.14 -3.38
N VAL A 46 1.24 11.18 -3.91
CA VAL A 46 2.41 10.60 -3.24
C VAL A 46 2.73 11.36 -1.94
N LEU A 47 2.67 12.70 -1.98
CA LEU A 47 2.90 13.54 -0.81
C LEU A 47 1.83 13.34 0.27
N ALA A 48 0.56 13.20 -0.12
CA ALA A 48 -0.53 12.91 0.81
C ALA A 48 -0.27 11.59 1.55
N TRP A 49 0.07 10.52 0.83
CA TRP A 49 0.39 9.23 1.43
C TRP A 49 1.61 9.29 2.35
N ALA A 50 2.66 10.01 1.96
CA ALA A 50 3.84 10.22 2.79
C ALA A 50 3.51 11.01 4.06
N ALA A 51 2.73 12.09 3.93
CA ALA A 51 2.27 12.91 5.04
C ALA A 51 1.41 12.10 6.02
N SER A 52 0.50 11.25 5.54
CA SER A 52 -0.28 10.34 6.37
C SER A 52 0.61 9.42 7.21
N ASN A 53 1.63 8.82 6.61
CA ASN A 53 2.57 7.96 7.34
C ASN A 53 3.37 8.73 8.41
N VAL A 54 3.80 9.95 8.09
CA VAL A 54 4.51 10.82 9.05
C VAL A 54 3.59 11.23 10.19
N GLN A 55 2.33 11.58 9.91
CA GLN A 55 1.35 11.96 10.91
C GLN A 55 1.05 10.81 11.88
N VAL A 56 0.86 9.59 11.36
CA VAL A 56 0.68 8.37 12.17
C VAL A 56 1.86 8.12 13.11
N LYS A 57 3.09 8.38 12.67
CA LYS A 57 4.29 8.27 13.54
C LYS A 57 4.36 9.32 14.64
N LYS A 58 3.80 10.52 14.42
CA LYS A 58 3.81 11.63 15.39
C LYS A 58 2.74 11.51 16.47
N LEU A 59 1.73 10.66 16.25
CA LEU A 59 0.58 10.51 17.12
C LEU A 59 0.91 9.78 18.45
N GLY A 60 2.09 9.17 18.59
CA GLY A 60 2.53 8.48 19.82
C GLY A 60 1.81 7.13 20.03
N ASP A 61 1.74 6.66 21.28
CA ASP A 61 1.09 5.40 21.65
C ASP A 61 -0.44 5.55 21.72
N ILE A 62 -1.07 5.70 20.56
CA ILE A 62 -2.54 5.68 20.44
C ILE A 62 -2.99 4.23 20.26
N ASN A 63 -4.11 3.88 20.91
CA ASN A 63 -4.76 2.60 20.68
C ASN A 63 -5.09 2.45 19.17
N PRO A 64 -4.57 1.41 18.49
CA PRO A 64 -4.77 1.21 17.05
C PRO A 64 -6.24 1.08 16.65
N LEU A 65 -7.09 0.56 17.54
CA LEU A 65 -8.51 0.45 17.29
C LEU A 65 -9.18 1.83 17.31
N ALA A 66 -8.78 2.71 18.22
CA ALA A 66 -9.27 4.08 18.27
C ALA A 66 -8.84 4.89 17.04
N LEU A 67 -7.59 4.69 16.58
CA LEU A 67 -7.09 5.31 15.34
C LEU A 67 -7.92 4.86 14.13
N ASN A 68 -8.16 3.55 13.98
CA ASN A 68 -9.03 3.03 12.91
C ASN A 68 -10.47 3.53 13.01
N GLY A 69 -11.02 3.61 14.23
CA GLY A 69 -12.36 4.15 14.45
C GLY A 69 -12.49 5.60 13.98
N TRP A 70 -11.55 6.46 14.35
CA TRP A 70 -11.54 7.86 13.91
C TRP A 70 -11.32 8.01 12.41
N MET A 71 -10.42 7.21 11.81
CA MET A 71 -10.25 7.18 10.35
C MET A 71 -11.55 6.79 9.64
N ALA A 72 -12.28 5.79 10.16
CA ALA A 72 -13.56 5.38 9.60
C ALA A 72 -14.63 6.48 9.72
N VAL A 73 -14.71 7.18 10.87
CA VAL A 73 -15.64 8.29 11.07
C VAL A 73 -15.37 9.44 10.10
N CYS A 74 -14.11 9.77 9.83
CA CYS A 74 -13.76 10.80 8.85
C CYS A 74 -13.98 10.33 7.39
N ALA A 75 -13.67 9.07 7.08
CA ALA A 75 -13.77 8.53 5.73
C ALA A 75 -15.22 8.23 5.30
N ALA A 76 -16.07 7.76 6.22
CA ALA A 76 -17.45 7.36 5.93
C ALA A 76 -18.29 8.45 5.23
N PRO A 77 -18.38 9.70 5.72
CA PRO A 77 -19.16 10.73 5.04
C PRO A 77 -18.56 11.10 3.67
N MET A 78 -17.23 11.14 3.56
CA MET A 78 -16.54 11.43 2.31
C MET A 78 -16.84 10.36 1.24
N LEU A 79 -16.76 9.09 1.62
CA LEU A 79 -17.07 7.97 0.74
C LEU A 79 -18.57 7.89 0.42
N ALA A 80 -19.45 8.20 1.38
CA ALA A 80 -20.88 8.27 1.14
C ALA A 80 -21.24 9.34 0.11
N VAL A 81 -20.67 10.55 0.23
CA VAL A 81 -20.87 11.62 -0.76
C VAL A 81 -20.33 11.19 -2.13
N LEU A 82 -19.16 10.56 -2.18
CA LEU A 82 -18.59 10.08 -3.45
C LEU A 82 -19.45 8.98 -4.10
N SER A 83 -19.93 8.02 -3.31
CA SER A 83 -20.85 6.96 -3.77
C SER A 83 -22.14 7.58 -4.32
N LEU A 84 -22.77 8.51 -3.59
CA LEU A 84 -23.96 9.22 -4.07
C LEU A 84 -23.72 10.03 -5.36
N ALA A 85 -22.51 10.56 -5.54
CA ALA A 85 -22.16 11.36 -6.71
C ALA A 85 -21.79 10.52 -7.95
N THR A 86 -21.34 9.28 -7.78
CA THR A 86 -20.72 8.48 -8.86
C THR A 86 -21.39 7.14 -9.13
N GLU A 87 -21.98 6.51 -8.12
CA GLU A 87 -22.58 5.19 -8.23
C GLU A 87 -24.06 5.28 -8.61
N THR A 88 -24.56 4.29 -9.34
CA THR A 88 -25.96 4.19 -9.78
C THR A 88 -26.62 2.96 -9.15
N GLY A 89 -27.95 2.94 -9.06
CA GLY A 89 -28.69 1.81 -8.48
C GLY A 89 -29.04 1.91 -6.99
N HIS A 90 -28.91 3.11 -6.39
CA HIS A 90 -29.23 3.35 -4.98
C HIS A 90 -30.65 2.92 -4.56
N ALA A 91 -31.62 2.99 -5.46
CA ALA A 91 -33.00 2.59 -5.19
C ALA A 91 -33.18 1.08 -5.02
N GLU A 92 -32.33 0.26 -5.66
CA GLU A 92 -32.41 -1.21 -5.61
C GLU A 92 -31.55 -1.81 -4.48
N LEU A 93 -30.62 -1.02 -3.92
CA LEU A 93 -29.70 -1.48 -2.87
C LEU A 93 -30.42 -2.08 -1.65
N PRO A 94 -31.46 -1.44 -1.06
CA PRO A 94 -32.12 -2.01 0.12
C PRO A 94 -32.72 -3.39 -0.17
N ALA A 95 -33.34 -3.56 -1.34
CA ALA A 95 -33.91 -4.84 -1.75
C ALA A 95 -32.82 -5.91 -1.95
N ARG A 96 -31.70 -5.56 -2.60
CA ARG A 96 -30.57 -6.48 -2.81
C ARG A 96 -29.91 -6.91 -1.50
N MET A 97 -29.75 -5.99 -0.54
CA MET A 97 -29.17 -6.29 0.76
C MET A 97 -30.06 -7.16 1.65
N MET A 98 -31.38 -7.11 1.48
CA MET A 98 -32.30 -7.97 2.22
C MET A 98 -32.47 -9.35 1.58
N ALA A 99 -32.32 -9.44 0.25
CA ALA A 99 -32.50 -10.68 -0.49
C ALA A 99 -31.34 -11.68 -0.35
N ASP A 100 -30.13 -11.21 -0.02
CA ASP A 100 -28.94 -12.05 0.09
C ASP A 100 -28.14 -11.74 1.38
N TRP A 101 -27.61 -12.78 2.02
CA TRP A 101 -26.80 -12.66 3.24
C TRP A 101 -25.33 -12.33 2.94
N ARG A 102 -24.87 -12.62 1.71
CA ARG A 102 -23.46 -12.47 1.31
C ARG A 102 -22.91 -11.04 1.50
N PRO A 103 -23.64 -9.95 1.14
CA PRO A 103 -23.15 -8.60 1.38
C PRO A 103 -22.92 -8.31 2.87
N TRP A 104 -23.82 -8.79 3.73
CA TRP A 104 -23.69 -8.63 5.18
C TRP A 104 -22.51 -9.41 5.75
N ALA A 105 -22.29 -10.65 5.29
CA ALA A 105 -21.14 -11.43 5.69
C ALA A 105 -19.81 -10.82 5.21
N GLY A 106 -19.78 -10.30 3.98
CA GLY A 106 -18.64 -9.55 3.46
C GLY A 106 -18.33 -8.32 4.33
N LEU A 107 -19.34 -7.51 4.64
CA LEU A 107 -19.21 -6.36 5.54
C LEU A 107 -18.71 -6.79 6.93
N ALA A 108 -19.34 -7.79 7.54
CA ALA A 108 -18.92 -8.31 8.85
C ALA A 108 -17.47 -8.81 8.84
N TYR A 109 -17.04 -9.48 7.77
CA TYR A 109 -15.65 -9.93 7.61
C TYR A 109 -14.67 -8.76 7.51
N THR A 110 -14.99 -7.71 6.75
CA THR A 110 -14.10 -6.53 6.62
C THR A 110 -13.93 -5.76 7.93
N VAL A 111 -14.96 -5.72 8.77
CA VAL A 111 -14.90 -5.02 10.07
C VAL A 111 -14.25 -5.90 11.13
N ILE A 112 -14.68 -7.15 11.27
CA ILE A 112 -14.25 -8.02 12.36
C ILE A 112 -12.98 -8.79 11.96
N GLY A 113 -13.03 -9.50 10.84
CA GLY A 113 -11.95 -10.36 10.38
C GLY A 113 -10.71 -9.57 9.96
N SER A 114 -10.83 -8.72 8.94
CA SER A 114 -9.68 -8.02 8.39
C SER A 114 -9.19 -6.84 9.23
N SER A 115 -10.02 -6.28 10.11
CA SER A 115 -9.61 -5.17 10.96
C SER A 115 -9.35 -5.65 12.39
N LEU A 116 -10.38 -5.98 13.16
CA LEU A 116 -10.20 -6.29 14.58
C LEU A 116 -9.27 -7.51 14.83
N VAL A 117 -9.56 -8.65 14.19
CA VAL A 117 -8.76 -9.88 14.37
C VAL A 117 -7.37 -9.72 13.77
N ALA A 118 -7.25 -9.18 12.54
CA ALA A 118 -5.94 -9.01 11.92
C ALA A 118 -5.05 -8.05 12.70
N TYR A 119 -5.55 -6.89 13.15
CA TYR A 119 -4.75 -5.95 13.94
C TYR A 119 -4.38 -6.53 15.30
N THR A 120 -5.31 -7.18 16.01
CA THR A 120 -4.98 -7.80 17.32
C THR A 120 -3.89 -8.85 17.19
N LEU A 121 -3.94 -9.71 16.17
CA LEU A 121 -2.89 -10.68 15.88
C LEU A 121 -1.58 -10.00 15.47
N TRP A 122 -1.63 -8.99 14.61
CA TRP A 122 -0.47 -8.24 14.14
C TRP A 122 0.29 -7.54 15.28
N TYR A 123 -0.42 -6.77 16.10
CA TYR A 123 0.18 -6.13 17.28
C TYR A 123 0.64 -7.16 18.30
N GLY A 124 -0.09 -8.26 18.48
CA GLY A 124 0.36 -9.40 19.29
C GLY A 124 1.69 -9.99 18.80
N LEU A 125 1.89 -10.10 17.48
CA LEU A 125 3.11 -10.59 16.87
C LEU A 125 4.28 -9.63 17.05
N LEU A 126 4.06 -8.33 16.80
CA LEU A 126 5.07 -7.29 16.96
C LEU A 126 5.52 -7.11 18.41
N ARG A 127 4.66 -7.43 19.39
CA ARG A 127 5.03 -7.45 20.81
C ARG A 127 5.92 -8.63 21.19
N ARG A 128 5.90 -9.73 20.43
CA ARG A 128 6.66 -10.97 20.70
C ARG A 128 7.90 -11.14 19.82
N HIS A 129 7.93 -10.49 18.65
CA HIS A 129 8.98 -10.65 17.66
C HIS A 129 9.44 -9.29 17.10
N PRO A 130 10.74 -9.13 16.79
CA PRO A 130 11.25 -7.90 16.21
C PRO A 130 10.66 -7.64 14.82
N MET A 131 10.38 -6.37 14.52
CA MET A 131 9.79 -5.91 13.25
C MET A 131 10.45 -6.53 12.01
N ASN A 132 11.78 -6.66 12.01
CA ASN A 132 12.55 -7.18 10.87
C ASN A 132 12.29 -8.66 10.55
N ARG A 133 11.74 -9.44 11.50
CA ARG A 133 11.30 -10.83 11.23
C ARG A 133 9.85 -10.92 10.80
N VAL A 134 9.04 -9.95 11.24
CA VAL A 134 7.59 -9.97 11.05
C VAL A 134 7.20 -9.37 9.70
N VAL A 135 7.85 -8.28 9.28
CA VAL A 135 7.54 -7.58 8.02
C VAL A 135 7.76 -8.47 6.79
N PRO A 136 8.86 -9.23 6.64
CA PRO A 136 9.01 -10.09 5.46
C PRO A 136 7.91 -11.15 5.33
N VAL A 137 7.32 -11.61 6.44
CA VAL A 137 6.23 -12.60 6.41
C VAL A 137 4.94 -11.99 5.83
N THR A 138 4.73 -10.67 5.95
CA THR A 138 3.54 -10.02 5.35
C THR A 138 3.56 -10.03 3.82
N LEU A 139 4.74 -10.21 3.22
CA LEU A 139 4.89 -10.38 1.78
C LEU A 139 4.26 -11.69 1.27
N LEU A 140 3.84 -12.61 2.15
CA LEU A 140 3.01 -13.76 1.76
C LEU A 140 1.55 -13.37 1.47
N GLY A 141 1.11 -12.17 1.82
CA GLY A 141 -0.25 -11.68 1.61
C GLY A 141 -0.78 -11.89 0.18
N PRO A 142 -0.05 -11.51 -0.89
CA PRO A 142 -0.44 -11.76 -2.27
C PRO A 142 -0.61 -13.25 -2.61
N VAL A 143 0.23 -14.13 -2.06
CA VAL A 143 0.12 -15.58 -2.29
C VAL A 143 -1.16 -16.12 -1.69
N VAL A 144 -1.47 -15.72 -0.46
CA VAL A 144 -2.72 -16.10 0.23
C VAL A 144 -3.93 -15.54 -0.52
N ALA A 145 -3.86 -14.30 -1.02
CA ALA A 145 -4.93 -13.70 -1.81
C ALA A 145 -5.21 -14.47 -3.11
N VAL A 146 -4.16 -14.83 -3.86
CA VAL A 146 -4.29 -15.62 -5.09
C VAL A 146 -4.82 -17.02 -4.79
N ALA A 147 -4.30 -17.69 -3.76
CA ALA A 147 -4.79 -19.01 -3.35
C ALA A 147 -6.27 -18.95 -2.92
N GLY A 148 -6.66 -17.94 -2.15
CA GLY A 148 -8.05 -17.68 -1.78
C GLY A 148 -8.94 -17.43 -2.99
N GLY A 149 -8.48 -16.64 -3.97
CA GLY A 149 -9.22 -16.42 -5.23
C GLY A 149 -9.46 -17.70 -6.02
N VAL A 150 -8.46 -18.58 -6.10
CA VAL A 150 -8.60 -19.86 -6.81
C VAL A 150 -9.48 -20.85 -6.03
N LEU A 151 -9.28 -20.98 -4.71
CA LEU A 151 -9.94 -21.99 -3.89
C LEU A 151 -11.38 -21.60 -3.50
N ILE A 152 -11.61 -20.33 -3.14
CA ILE A 152 -12.89 -19.86 -2.60
C ILE A 152 -13.76 -19.29 -3.71
N LEU A 153 -13.19 -18.50 -4.62
CA LEU A 153 -13.94 -17.88 -5.72
C LEU A 153 -13.97 -18.76 -6.98
N GLY A 154 -13.21 -19.86 -7.01
CA GLY A 154 -13.16 -20.77 -8.16
C GLY A 154 -12.50 -20.12 -9.39
N GLU A 155 -11.68 -19.09 -9.20
CA GLU A 155 -11.08 -18.39 -10.33
C GLU A 155 -10.10 -19.28 -11.10
N ALA A 156 -10.10 -19.18 -12.44
CA ALA A 156 -9.17 -19.93 -13.27
C ALA A 156 -7.71 -19.62 -12.88
N LEU A 157 -6.91 -20.68 -12.76
CA LEU A 157 -5.48 -20.59 -12.49
C LEU A 157 -4.76 -20.21 -13.78
N THR A 158 -4.62 -18.90 -14.00
CA THR A 158 -3.92 -18.37 -15.18
C THR A 158 -2.41 -18.42 -14.99
N TRP A 159 -1.67 -18.45 -16.10
CA TRP A 159 -0.21 -18.38 -16.10
C TRP A 159 0.32 -17.14 -15.35
N GLN A 160 -0.40 -16.03 -15.40
CA GLN A 160 -0.06 -14.79 -14.70
C GLN A 160 -0.11 -14.96 -13.17
N LYS A 161 -1.10 -15.69 -12.63
CA LYS A 161 -1.20 -15.99 -11.19
C LYS A 161 -0.06 -16.88 -10.72
N LEU A 162 0.33 -17.85 -11.54
CA LEU A 162 1.46 -18.74 -11.26
C LEU A 162 2.79 -17.99 -11.25
N VAL A 163 3.07 -17.19 -12.29
CA VAL A 163 4.29 -16.40 -12.38
C VAL A 163 4.33 -15.35 -11.27
N GLY A 164 3.23 -14.64 -11.02
CA GLY A 164 3.12 -13.67 -9.93
C GLY A 164 3.36 -14.31 -8.56
N GLY A 165 2.74 -15.46 -8.30
CA GLY A 165 2.95 -16.22 -7.06
C GLY A 165 4.40 -16.67 -6.87
N ALA A 166 5.04 -17.18 -7.93
CA ALA A 166 6.44 -17.59 -7.90
C ALA A 166 7.36 -16.39 -7.60
N ILE A 167 7.13 -15.24 -8.24
CA ILE A 167 7.89 -14.00 -7.98
C ILE A 167 7.73 -13.56 -6.52
N THR A 168 6.52 -13.59 -5.96
CA THR A 168 6.29 -13.22 -4.56
C THR A 168 7.05 -14.14 -3.60
N ILE A 169 6.99 -15.46 -3.81
CA ILE A 169 7.69 -16.44 -2.96
C ILE A 169 9.21 -16.23 -3.04
N ILE A 170 9.77 -16.04 -4.23
CA ILE A 170 11.20 -15.78 -4.42
C ILE A 170 11.58 -14.46 -3.73
N GLY A 171 10.79 -13.41 -3.90
CA GLY A 171 11.02 -12.11 -3.25
C GLY A 171 11.05 -12.22 -1.72
N VAL A 172 10.09 -12.94 -1.12
CA VAL A 172 10.06 -13.20 0.32
C VAL A 172 11.31 -13.96 0.77
N ALA A 173 11.68 -15.02 0.05
CA ALA A 173 12.85 -15.83 0.37
C ALA A 173 14.13 -14.98 0.35
N VAL A 174 14.33 -14.17 -0.70
CA VAL A 174 15.48 -13.28 -0.84
C VAL A 174 15.57 -12.29 0.33
N VAL A 175 14.47 -11.64 0.71
CA VAL A 175 14.44 -10.71 1.84
C VAL A 175 14.79 -11.42 3.16
N GLN A 176 14.24 -12.60 3.40
CA GLN A 176 14.48 -13.36 4.63
C GLN A 176 15.94 -13.88 4.73
N PHE A 177 16.50 -14.37 3.63
CA PHE A 177 17.86 -14.93 3.62
C PHE A 177 18.95 -13.86 3.54
N LEU A 178 18.72 -12.73 2.86
CA LEU A 178 19.71 -11.65 2.74
C LEU A 178 19.60 -10.62 3.89
N GLY A 179 18.41 -10.40 4.45
CA GLY A 179 18.17 -9.42 5.52
C GLY A 179 18.58 -9.88 6.93
N GLY A 180 18.91 -11.17 7.11
CA GLY A 180 19.27 -11.75 8.40
C GLY A 180 20.63 -11.34 8.98
N ASN A 181 21.48 -10.63 8.22
CA ASN A 181 22.89 -10.43 8.56
C ASN A 181 23.30 -8.97 8.89
N HIS A 182 22.36 -8.07 9.17
CA HIS A 182 22.69 -6.70 9.60
C HIS A 182 22.10 -6.39 10.98
N GLN A 183 22.79 -6.85 12.03
CA GLN A 183 22.69 -6.26 13.35
C GLN A 183 23.58 -5.00 13.33
N PRO A 184 23.06 -3.79 13.56
CA PRO A 184 23.91 -2.62 13.73
C PRO A 184 24.91 -2.90 14.86
N PRO A 185 26.20 -2.52 14.72
CA PRO A 185 27.17 -2.66 15.80
C PRO A 185 26.64 -1.96 17.06
N ALA A 186 26.76 -2.61 18.22
CA ALA A 186 26.37 -2.04 19.49
C ALA A 186 27.05 -0.67 19.66
N GLU A 187 26.25 0.34 19.96
CA GLU A 187 26.74 1.68 20.26
C GLU A 187 27.65 1.59 21.49
N PRO A 188 28.91 2.06 21.44
CA PRO A 188 29.79 2.01 22.59
C PRO A 188 29.13 2.76 23.76
N GLU A 189 29.07 2.12 24.93
CA GLU A 189 28.57 2.77 26.14
C GLU A 189 29.33 4.09 26.35
N PRO A 190 28.62 5.22 26.54
CA PRO A 190 29.27 6.48 26.81
C PRO A 190 29.88 6.44 28.22
N GLY A 191 31.17 6.09 28.31
CA GLY A 191 32.02 6.44 29.46
C GLY A 191 32.67 5.30 30.25
N THR A 192 33.58 4.55 29.63
CA THR A 192 34.73 3.92 30.32
C THR A 192 36.02 4.36 29.70
#